data_AF-A0AAE1WQF9-F1
#
_entry.id   AF-A0AAE1WQF9-F1
#
_cell.length_a   1.000
_cell.length_b   1.000
_cell.length_c   1.000
_cell.angle_alpha   90.00
_cell.angle_beta   90.00
_cell.angle_gamma   90.00
#
_symmetry.space_group_name_H-M   'P 1'
#
loop_
_entity.id
_entity.type
_entity.pdbx_description
1 polymer ?
#
loop_
_entity_poly.entity_id
_entity_poly.type
_entity_poly.pdbx_seq_one_letter_code
_entity_poly.pdbx_strand_id
1 'polypeptide(L)'
;MPSGMRFLPADAVLVRFYLRQKLIVGSLPQGFQKLFLDVALYQHNPQDLEDQEDWYFFTPRSRKYLNRQRPERTVATSLEKTLVVENNDEVIGFERVLDFYAGKTF
;
A
#
# COMPACT_ATOMS: atom_id res chain seq x y z
N MET A 1 16.86 13.23 5.34
CA MET A 1 15.94 14.31 4.94
C MET A 1 16.32 15.55 5.74
N PRO A 2 16.51 16.73 5.12
CA PRO A 2 16.69 17.99 5.85
C PRO A 2 15.49 18.28 6.75
N SER A 3 15.69 18.98 7.87
CA SER A 3 14.61 19.32 8.81
C SER A 3 13.48 20.08 8.11
N GLY A 4 12.30 19.47 8.03
CA GLY A 4 11.09 20.06 7.44
C GLY A 4 10.57 19.42 6.15
N MET A 5 11.34 18.54 5.49
CA MET A 5 10.85 17.84 4.28
C MET A 5 10.01 16.61 4.66
N ARG A 6 8.72 16.62 4.29
CA ARG A 6 7.79 15.48 4.46
C ARG A 6 7.88 14.54 3.26
N PHE A 7 7.68 13.25 3.51
CA PHE A 7 7.59 12.25 2.45
C PHE A 7 6.19 12.28 1.84
N LEU A 8 6.05 12.90 0.66
CA LEU A 8 4.79 13.08 -0.07
C LEU A 8 4.95 12.62 -1.54
N PRO A 9 5.16 11.31 -1.78
CA PRO A 9 5.28 10.79 -3.12
C PRO A 9 3.93 10.78 -3.85
N ALA A 10 3.95 10.92 -5.18
CA ALA A 10 2.78 10.62 -6.00
C ALA A 10 2.56 9.09 -6.09
N ASP A 11 1.32 8.66 -6.32
CA ASP A 11 0.93 7.24 -6.43
C ASP A 11 1.78 6.46 -7.45
N ALA A 12 2.05 7.08 -8.60
CA ALA A 12 2.89 6.49 -9.64
C ALA A 12 4.34 6.26 -9.16
N VAL A 13 4.86 7.17 -8.32
CA VAL A 13 6.21 7.04 -7.74
C VAL A 13 6.25 5.91 -6.71
N LEU A 14 5.21 5.79 -5.87
CA LEU A 14 5.05 4.68 -4.91
C LEU A 14 5.15 3.32 -5.61
N VAL A 15 4.42 3.14 -6.69
CA VAL A 15 4.39 1.87 -7.43
C VAL A 15 5.69 1.64 -8.20
N ARG A 16 6.12 2.62 -9.01
CA ARG A 16 7.22 2.45 -9.95
C ARG A 16 8.58 2.31 -9.27
N PHE A 17 8.82 3.03 -8.17
CA PHE A 17 10.10 3.04 -7.50
C PHE A 17 10.11 2.16 -6.26
N TYR A 18 9.14 2.32 -5.35
CA TYR A 18 9.21 1.65 -4.05
C TYR A 18 8.68 0.22 -4.11
N LEU A 19 7.44 0.03 -4.59
CA LEU A 19 6.84 -1.31 -4.65
C LEU A 19 7.58 -2.21 -5.63
N ARG A 20 7.85 -1.73 -6.85
CA ARG A 20 8.58 -2.51 -7.87
C ARG A 20 9.98 -2.91 -7.38
N GLN A 21 10.70 -2.01 -6.72
CA GLN A 21 12.03 -2.34 -6.20
C GLN A 21 11.95 -3.35 -5.06
N LYS A 22 10.99 -3.22 -4.13
CA LYS A 22 10.74 -4.22 -3.09
C LYS A 22 10.45 -5.60 -3.69
N LEU A 23 9.70 -5.67 -4.79
CA LEU A 23 9.39 -6.94 -5.47
C LEU A 23 10.59 -7.57 -6.20
N ILE A 24 11.44 -6.76 -6.85
CA ILE A 24 12.57 -7.27 -7.64
C ILE A 24 13.80 -7.57 -6.75
N VAL A 25 14.07 -6.69 -5.77
CA VAL A 25 15.31 -6.69 -4.97
C VAL A 25 15.05 -7.21 -3.54
N GLY A 26 13.79 -7.24 -3.08
CA GLY A 26 13.45 -7.63 -1.72
C GLY A 26 13.63 -6.52 -0.66
N SER A 27 14.23 -5.39 -1.03
CA SER A 27 14.51 -4.28 -0.11
C SER A 27 14.54 -2.91 -0.81
N LEU A 28 14.32 -1.86 -0.02
CA LEU A 28 14.48 -0.46 -0.45
C LEU A 28 15.91 0.03 -0.22
N PRO A 29 16.34 1.11 -0.92
CA PRO A 29 17.63 1.74 -0.64
C PRO A 29 17.70 2.21 0.82
N GLN A 30 18.90 2.20 1.41
CA GLN A 30 19.14 2.43 2.84
C GLN A 30 18.42 3.69 3.40
N GLY A 31 18.37 4.77 2.62
CA GLY A 31 17.72 6.02 3.03
C GLY A 31 16.18 5.95 3.15
N PHE A 32 15.54 4.94 2.56
CA PHE A 32 14.08 4.80 2.51
C PHE A 32 13.55 3.64 3.35
N GLN A 33 14.42 2.80 3.92
CA GLN A 33 14.00 1.63 4.70
C GLN A 33 13.18 2.00 5.94
N LYS A 34 13.37 3.20 6.51
CA LYS A 34 12.61 3.67 7.68
C LYS A 34 11.24 4.27 7.34
N LEU A 35 10.96 4.51 6.05
CA LEU A 35 9.71 5.12 5.60
C LEU A 35 8.61 4.09 5.33
N PHE A 36 8.99 2.83 5.12
CA PHE A 36 8.09 1.74 4.80
C PHE A 36 8.29 0.60 5.79
N LEU A 37 7.20 0.09 6.35
CA LEU A 37 7.22 -1.06 7.26
C LEU A 37 6.59 -2.28 6.59
N ASP A 38 7.21 -3.45 6.76
CA ASP A 38 6.59 -4.72 6.38
C ASP A 38 5.60 -5.13 7.48
N VAL A 39 4.30 -5.06 7.20
CA VAL A 39 3.22 -5.32 8.18
C VAL A 39 2.19 -6.23 7.55
N ALA A 40 1.73 -7.25 8.28
CA ALA A 40 0.58 -8.05 7.89
C ALA A 40 -0.71 -7.25 8.14
N LEU A 41 -0.94 -6.19 7.36
CA LEU A 41 -1.94 -5.13 7.60
C LEU A 41 -3.33 -5.67 7.98
N TYR A 42 -3.76 -6.76 7.36
CA TYR A 42 -5.07 -7.37 7.59
C TYR A 42 -5.23 -8.07 8.96
N GLN A 43 -4.14 -8.31 9.68
CA GLN A 43 -4.12 -8.90 11.02
C GLN A 43 -4.19 -7.84 12.14
N HIS A 44 -4.16 -6.56 11.78
CA HIS A 44 -4.20 -5.44 12.73
C HIS A 44 -5.50 -4.63 12.59
N ASN A 45 -5.92 -4.00 13.69
CA ASN A 45 -6.89 -2.91 13.64
C ASN A 45 -6.13 -1.62 13.24
N PRO A 46 -6.65 -0.77 12.33
CA PRO A 46 -6.02 0.52 12.03
C PRO A 46 -5.69 1.34 13.28
N GLN A 47 -6.53 1.28 14.32
CA GLN A 47 -6.28 1.94 15.60
C GLN A 47 -5.00 1.46 16.31
N ASP A 48 -4.53 0.25 16.03
CA ASP A 48 -3.28 -0.28 16.58
C ASP A 48 -2.04 0.20 15.80
N LEU A 49 -2.25 0.85 14.65
CA LEU A 49 -1.21 1.34 13.73
C LEU A 49 -1.12 2.88 13.68
N GLU A 50 -2.00 3.58 14.40
CA GLU A 50 -2.16 5.04 14.36
C GLU A 50 -1.23 5.76 15.36
N ASP A 51 0.03 6.02 14.97
CA ASP A 51 0.97 6.84 15.76
C ASP A 51 1.34 8.19 15.06
N GLN A 52 0.94 8.40 13.79
CA GLN A 52 1.26 9.58 12.95
C GLN A 52 0.18 9.85 11.88
N GLU A 53 0.23 11.02 11.23
CA GLU A 53 -0.73 11.48 10.20
C GLU A 53 -0.83 10.54 9.00
N ASP A 54 0.30 10.04 8.46
CA ASP A 54 0.34 9.17 7.27
C ASP A 54 1.42 8.08 7.40
N TRP A 55 1.07 6.84 7.02
CA TRP A 55 1.98 5.69 7.07
C TRP A 55 2.00 4.91 5.76
N TYR A 56 3.16 4.35 5.43
CA TYR A 56 3.33 3.48 4.28
C TYR A 56 3.73 2.08 4.73
N PHE A 57 2.96 1.08 4.30
CA PHE A 57 3.19 -0.32 4.63
C PHE A 57 3.34 -1.16 3.37
N PHE A 58 4.26 -2.12 3.41
CA PHE A 58 4.19 -3.28 2.54
C PHE A 58 3.43 -4.38 3.28
N THR A 59 2.34 -4.85 2.69
CA THR A 59 1.58 -5.98 3.21
C THR A 59 1.56 -7.12 2.20
N PRO A 60 1.72 -8.38 2.64
CA PRO A 60 1.43 -9.52 1.80
C PRO A 60 -0.01 -9.40 1.29
N ARG A 61 -0.18 -9.48 -0.03
CA ARG A 61 -1.51 -9.56 -0.63
C ARG A 61 -1.96 -11.02 -0.54
N SER A 62 -2.69 -11.37 0.53
CA SER A 62 -3.23 -12.72 0.65
C SER A 62 -4.24 -12.99 -0.48
N ARG A 63 -4.10 -14.13 -1.15
CA ARG A 63 -5.12 -14.69 -2.03
C ARG A 63 -5.90 -15.69 -1.18
N LYS A 64 -7.16 -15.38 -0.83
CA LYS A 64 -7.96 -16.28 0.02
C LYS A 64 -8.11 -17.69 -0.56
N TYR A 65 -8.01 -17.84 -1.89
CA TYR A 65 -7.99 -19.13 -2.60
C TYR A 65 -7.19 -19.04 -3.90
N LEU A 66 -6.68 -20.18 -4.40
CA LEU A 66 -5.82 -20.35 -5.58
C LEU A 66 -6.32 -19.61 -6.85
N ASN A 67 -7.62 -19.28 -6.94
CA ASN A 67 -8.27 -18.77 -8.16
C ASN A 67 -9.06 -17.44 -8.05
N ARG A 68 -8.98 -16.61 -6.98
CA ARG A 68 -9.68 -15.30 -6.98
C ARG A 68 -8.91 -14.14 -6.34
N GLN A 69 -9.08 -12.96 -6.94
CA GLN A 69 -8.40 -11.69 -6.65
C GLN A 69 -8.88 -10.94 -5.39
N ARG A 70 -9.78 -11.53 -4.58
CA ARG A 70 -10.42 -10.85 -3.45
C ARG A 70 -9.70 -11.17 -2.12
N PRO A 71 -9.20 -10.16 -1.38
CA PRO A 71 -8.58 -10.34 -0.07
C PRO A 71 -9.60 -10.75 1.01
N GLU A 72 -9.11 -11.31 2.13
CA GLU A 72 -9.90 -12.02 3.16
C GLU A 72 -10.88 -11.22 4.01
N ARG A 73 -10.97 -9.90 3.83
CA ARG A 73 -11.79 -9.02 4.65
C ARG A 73 -12.82 -8.34 3.75
N THR A 74 -14.09 -8.31 4.18
CA THR A 74 -15.17 -7.55 3.50
C THR A 74 -14.90 -6.07 3.72
N VAL A 75 -13.99 -5.51 2.93
CA VAL A 75 -13.72 -4.08 2.91
C VAL A 75 -14.54 -3.52 1.75
N ALA A 76 -15.36 -2.51 2.03
CA ALA A 76 -16.01 -1.76 0.97
C ALA A 76 -14.91 -1.09 0.15
N THR A 77 -14.70 -1.54 -1.09
CA THR A 77 -13.85 -0.82 -2.05
C THR A 77 -14.71 0.28 -2.61
N SER A 78 -14.47 1.52 -2.17
CA SER A 78 -15.26 2.66 -2.59
C SER A 78 -14.83 3.16 -3.98
N LEU A 79 -13.54 3.09 -4.30
CA LEU A 79 -12.98 3.55 -5.57
C LEU A 79 -11.76 2.71 -5.99
N GLU A 80 -11.66 2.39 -7.29
CA GLU A 80 -10.47 1.82 -7.92
C GLU A 80 -9.98 2.75 -9.04
N LYS A 81 -8.72 3.16 -8.98
CA LYS A 81 -8.08 4.04 -9.95
C LYS A 81 -6.91 3.31 -10.60
N THR A 82 -6.84 3.37 -11.93
CA THR A 82 -5.71 2.80 -12.68
C THR A 82 -4.55 3.77 -12.63
N LEU A 83 -3.36 3.27 -12.28
CA LEU A 83 -2.13 4.06 -12.28
C LEU A 83 -1.37 3.78 -13.58
N VAL A 84 -1.18 4.82 -14.38
CA VAL A 84 -0.48 4.78 -15.66
C VAL A 84 0.77 5.65 -15.64
N VAL A 85 1.75 5.31 -16.48
CA VAL A 85 2.93 6.16 -16.71
C VAL A 85 2.59 7.23 -17.75
N GLU A 86 2.79 8.51 -17.40
CA GLU A 86 2.43 9.68 -18.23
C GLU A 86 2.97 9.63 -19.67
N ASN A 87 4.10 8.97 -19.92
CA ASN A 87 4.78 9.01 -21.22
C ASN A 87 4.45 7.83 -22.16
N ASN A 88 3.94 6.70 -21.64
CA ASN A 88 3.81 5.46 -22.41
C ASN A 88 2.43 4.78 -22.26
N ASP A 89 1.50 5.38 -21.49
CA ASP A 89 0.20 4.78 -21.13
C ASP A 89 0.28 3.36 -20.53
N GLU A 90 1.46 2.97 -20.04
CA GLU A 90 1.69 1.66 -19.43
C GLU A 90 1.03 1.63 -18.06
N VAL A 91 0.11 0.68 -17.86
CA VAL A 91 -0.51 0.41 -16.55
C VAL A 91 0.53 -0.19 -15.62
N ILE A 92 0.87 0.52 -14.54
CA ILE A 92 1.86 0.10 -13.55
C ILE A 92 1.23 -0.46 -12.28
N GLY A 93 -0.05 -0.16 -12.03
CA GLY A 93 -0.75 -0.66 -10.84
C GLY A 93 -2.17 -0.14 -10.73
N PHE A 94 -2.78 -0.46 -9.60
CA PHE A 94 -4.12 -0.02 -9.24
C PHE A 94 -4.09 0.53 -7.82
N GLU A 95 -4.72 1.68 -7.64
CA GLU A 95 -4.97 2.28 -6.34
C GLU A 95 -6.40 1.92 -5.93
N ARG A 96 -6.57 1.52 -4.66
CA ARG A 96 -7.89 1.22 -4.09
C ARG A 96 -8.02 1.92 -2.75
N VAL A 97 -9.12 2.64 -2.60
CA VAL A 97 -9.51 3.24 -1.32
C VAL A 97 -10.37 2.23 -0.56
N LEU A 98 -10.02 2.04 0.71
CA LEU A 98 -10.56 1.02 1.59
C LEU A 98 -11.04 1.68 2.88
N ASP A 99 -12.32 1.52 3.20
CA ASP A 99 -12.89 2.03 4.43
C ASP A 99 -12.86 0.98 5.54
N PHE A 100 -12.43 1.37 6.73
CA PHE A 100 -12.51 0.52 7.91
C PHE A 100 -13.79 0.81 8.72
N TYR A 101 -14.53 -0.25 9.05
CA TYR A 101 -15.70 -0.18 9.93
C TYR A 101 -15.45 -1.00 11.20
N ALA A 102 -15.59 -0.36 12.36
CA ALA A 102 -15.48 -1.00 13.67
C ALA A 102 -16.81 -1.72 14.04
N GLY A 103 -16.82 -3.07 13.99
CA GLY A 103 -18.01 -3.92 14.19
C GLY A 103 -18.96 -3.91 12.97
N LYS A 104 -19.75 -4.94 12.61
CA LYS A 104 -20.11 -6.26 13.14
C LYS A 104 -19.66 -7.33 12.14
N THR A 105 -19.22 -8.47 12.66
CA THR A 105 -19.05 -9.73 11.91
C THR A 105 -20.37 -10.08 11.19
N PHE A 106 -20.30 -10.35 9.88
CA PHE A 106 -21.33 -11.12 9.18
C PHE A 106 -21.00 -12.60 9.31
#